data_AF-A0A6A4GE61-F1
#
_entry.id   AF-A0A6A4GE61-F1
#
_cell.length_a   1.000
_cell.length_b   1.000
_cell.length_c   1.000
_cell.angle_alpha   90.00
_cell.angle_beta   90.00
_cell.angle_gamma   90.00
#
_symmetry.space_group_name_H-M   'P 1'
#
loop_
_entity.id
_entity.type
_entity.pdbx_description
1 polymer ?
#
loop_
_entity_poly.entity_id
_entity_poly.type
_entity_poly.pdbx_seq_one_letter_code
_entity_poly.pdbx_strand_id
1 'polypeptide(L)' 'MVIRDVRTRWNSTYAMIQRALKLRLAIDEWVFGEERELLLTPDQWDMLSKLGDLLKV' A
#
# COMPACT_ATOMS: atom_id res chain seq x y z
N MET A 1 -2.61 -21.77 -28.26
CA MET A 1 -1.97 -21.26 -27.03
C MET A 1 -1.93 -19.75 -27.11
N VAL A 2 -2.74 -19.06 -26.32
CA VAL A 2 -2.66 -17.60 -26.14
C VAL A 2 -2.84 -17.37 -24.66
N ILE A 3 -1.76 -17.03 -23.98
CA ILE A 3 -1.78 -16.70 -22.56
C ILE A 3 -2.64 -15.45 -22.44
N ARG A 4 -3.84 -15.58 -21.85
CA ARG A 4 -4.73 -14.46 -21.55
C ARG A 4 -3.99 -13.51 -20.62
N ASP A 5 -3.95 -12.24 -20.97
CA ASP A 5 -3.39 -11.19 -20.14
C ASP A 5 -4.17 -11.14 -18.82
N VAL A 6 -3.62 -11.78 -17.81
CA VAL A 6 -4.19 -11.81 -16.46
C VAL A 6 -3.91 -10.42 -15.89
N ARG A 7 -4.90 -9.52 -15.92
CA ARG A 7 -4.84 -8.16 -15.33
C ARG A 7 -4.32 -8.09 -13.89
N THR A 8 -4.23 -9.23 -13.19
CA THR A 8 -3.59 -9.38 -11.87
C THR A 8 -2.10 -9.80 -11.92
N ARG A 9 -1.42 -9.73 -13.07
CA ARG A 9 0.02 -10.00 -13.18
C ARG A 9 0.82 -8.69 -13.13
N TRP A 10 1.47 -8.48 -11.98
CA TRP A 10 2.63 -7.61 -11.73
C TRP A 10 2.38 -6.16 -11.30
N ASN A 11 1.15 -5.79 -10.95
CA ASN A 11 0.86 -4.52 -10.24
C ASN A 11 0.31 -4.75 -8.82
N SER A 12 0.48 -5.95 -8.26
CA SER A 12 0.03 -6.27 -6.91
C SER A 12 0.61 -5.31 -5.89
N THR A 13 1.89 -4.94 -6.02
CA THR A 13 2.54 -3.95 -5.15
C THR A 13 1.90 -2.57 -5.25
N TYR A 14 1.61 -2.07 -6.46
CA TYR A 14 0.90 -0.81 -6.64
C TYR A 14 -0.50 -0.86 -6.01
N ALA A 15 -1.27 -1.92 -6.29
CA ALA A 15 -2.61 -2.10 -5.74
C ALA A 15 -2.60 -2.21 -4.20
N MET A 16 -1.61 -2.91 -3.63
CA MET A 16 -1.40 -3.02 -2.18
C MET A 16 -1.08 -1.66 -1.57
N ILE A 17 -0.19 -0.88 -2.17
CA ILE A 17 0.16 0.48 -1.73
C ILE A 17 -1.09 1.37 -1.74
N GLN A 18 -1.83 1.40 -2.84
CA GLN A 18 -3.05 2.20 -2.95
C GLN A 18 -4.11 1.78 -1.91
N ARG A 19 -4.22 0.49 -1.62
CA ARG A 19 -5.12 -0.02 -0.58
C ARG A 19 -4.65 0.41 0.81
N ALA A 20 -3.36 0.30 1.11
CA ALA A 20 -2.77 0.71 2.38
C ALA A 20 -2.97 2.22 2.63
N LEU A 21 -2.69 3.07 1.63
CA LEU A 21 -2.87 4.52 1.73
C LEU A 21 -4.33 4.90 2.01
N LYS A 22 -5.29 4.22 1.37
CA LYS A 22 -6.73 4.44 1.63
C LYS A 22 -7.16 4.01 3.03
N LEU A 23 -6.51 2.98 3.58
CA LEU A 23 -6.83 2.45 4.90
C LEU A 23 -6.07 3.12 6.02
N ARG A 24 -5.07 3.98 5.73
CA ARG A 24 -4.22 4.62 6.75
C ARG A 24 -5.01 5.21 7.91
N LEU A 25 -6.02 6.05 7.62
CA LEU A 25 -6.84 6.68 8.66
C LEU A 25 -7.63 5.65 9.49
N ALA A 26 -8.14 4.60 8.84
CA ALA A 26 -8.83 3.52 9.52
C ALA A 26 -7.89 2.66 10.37
N ILE A 27 -6.64 2.46 9.93
CA ILE A 27 -5.60 1.76 10.70
C ILE A 27 -5.22 2.60 11.92
N ASP A 28 -4.98 3.90 11.74
CA ASP A 28 -4.62 4.83 12.82
C ASP A 28 -5.74 4.94 13.87
N GLU A 29 -7.01 4.87 13.45
CA GLU A 29 -8.17 4.89 14.34
C GLU A 29 -8.44 3.53 15.00
N TRP A 30 -8.24 2.42 14.29
CA TRP A 30 -8.56 1.08 14.79
C TRP A 30 -7.47 0.48 15.69
N VAL A 31 -6.20 0.81 15.43
CA VAL A 31 -5.07 0.28 16.20
C VAL A 31 -4.89 1.09 17.48
N PHE A 32 -5.48 0.60 18.57
CA PHE A 32 -5.27 1.11 19.92
C PHE A 32 -4.18 0.29 20.63
N GLY A 33 -3.09 0.92 21.08
CA GLY A 33 -2.14 0.29 22.03
C GLY A 33 -0.69 0.10 21.54
N GLU A 34 0.02 -0.82 22.21
CA GLU A 34 1.49 -1.01 22.27
C GLU A 34 2.16 -1.39 20.94
N GLU A 35 1.40 -1.70 19.90
CA GLU A 35 1.94 -2.13 18.59
C GLU A 35 2.29 -0.96 17.66
N ARG A 36 2.28 0.28 18.16
CA ARG A 36 2.63 1.49 17.38
C ARG A 36 4.01 1.42 16.74
N GLU A 37 4.94 0.67 17.33
CA GLU A 37 6.28 0.45 16.77
C GLU A 37 6.27 -0.37 15.47
N LEU A 38 5.20 -1.12 15.21
CA LEU A 38 5.02 -1.90 13.98
C LEU A 38 4.32 -1.10 12.88
N LEU A 39 3.77 0.07 13.20
CA LEU A 39 3.17 0.97 12.23
C LEU A 39 4.26 1.70 11.45
N LEU A 40 3.94 2.03 10.20
CA LEU A 40 4.81 2.89 9.41
C LEU A 40 4.86 4.29 10.04
N THR A 41 6.06 4.85 10.12
CA THR A 41 6.25 6.24 10.52
C THR A 41 5.67 7.19 9.45
N PRO A 42 5.42 8.47 9.80
CA PRO A 42 4.94 9.45 8.83
C PRO A 42 5.83 9.54 7.57
N ASP A 43 7.15 9.47 7.73
CA ASP A 43 8.10 9.52 6.62
C ASP A 43 8.05 8.26 5.75
N GLN A 44 7.82 7.09 6.36
CA GLN A 44 7.64 5.84 5.63
C GLN A 44 6.32 5.83 4.84
N TRP A 45 5.24 6.42 5.39
CA TRP A 45 4.00 6.62 4.64
C TRP A 45 4.18 7.55 3.44
N ASP A 46 4.94 8.63 3.60
CA ASP A 46 5.27 9.55 2.50
C ASP A 46 6.11 8.86 1.42
N MET A 47 7.12 8.07 1.83
CA MET A 47 7.90 7.24 0.92
C MET A 47 7.04 6.20 0.19
N LEU A 48 6.10 5.56 0.90
CA LEU A 48 5.17 4.59 0.32
C LEU A 48 4.26 5.24 -0.74
N SER A 49 3.81 6.47 -0.49
CA SER A 49 3.04 7.26 -1.48
C SER A 49 3.85 7.52 -2.74
N LYS A 50 5.09 7.99 -2.59
CA LYS A 50 6.02 8.24 -3.71
C LYS A 50 6.32 6.99 -4.52
N LEU A 51 6.48 5.84 -3.85
CA LEU A 51 6.65 4.55 -4.52
C LEU A 51 5.37 4.13 -5.27
N GLY A 52 4.20 4.41 -4.70
CA GLY A 52 2.92 4.22 -5.38
C GLY A 52 2.83 5.02 -6.68
N ASP A 53 3.26 6.28 -6.67
CA ASP A 53 3.26 7.14 -7.86
C ASP A 53 4.25 6.65 -8.91
N LEU A 54 5.43 6.16 -8.51
CA LEU A 54 6.43 5.60 -9.42
C LEU A 54 5.96 4.31 -10.09
N LEU A 55 5.19 3.49 -9.38
CA LEU A 55 4.63 2.23 -9.87
C LEU A 55 3.31 2.38 -10.63
N LYS A 56 2.86 3.62 -10.85
CA LYS A 56 1.66 3.92 -11.63
C LYS A 56 1.93 3.65 -13.11
N VAL A 57 1.47 2.50 -13.58
CA VAL A 57 1.51 2.07 -14.99
C VAL A 57 0.18 2.33 -15.67
#